data_AF-A0A938VHU4-F1
#
_entry.id   AF-A0A938VHU4-F1
#
_cell.length_a   1.000
_cell.length_b   1.000
_cell.length_c   1.000
_cell.angle_alpha   90.00
_cell.angle_beta   90.00
_cell.angle_gamma   90.00
#
_symmetry.space_group_name_H-M   'P 1'
#
loop_
_entity.id
_entity.type
_entity.pdbx_description
1 polymer ?
#
loop_
_entity_poly.entity_id
_entity_poly.type
_entity_poly.pdbx_seq_one_letter_code
_entity_poly.pdbx_strand_id
1 'polypeptide(L)'
;MSAEETLARIAKEVSVCTKCALHESRNKAVPGEGPANAEIMFIGEGPGFHEGEQGRPFVGASGKFLDQLLEQAGVTRADVFIANVVKCRPPGNRDPQAEELAACDDYLEAQIQAIKPSIIVMLGRVSMGKFVPGVKITEVHGQMRKVGERFVIPMFHPAAALHQPALKPSILADFANLPDQLNEARKALGRKIVERKPLPPKPEKPQQLSMF
;
A
#
# COMPACT_ATOMS: atom_id res chain seq x y z
N MET A 1 -15.36 14.99 14.42
CA MET A 1 -14.50 13.83 14.72
C MET A 1 -13.13 14.10 14.11
N SER A 2 -12.05 13.83 14.81
CA SER A 2 -10.70 13.88 14.24
C SER A 2 -10.48 12.75 13.22
N ALA A 3 -9.37 12.80 12.50
CA ALA A 3 -8.98 11.72 11.58
C ALA A 3 -8.73 10.42 12.37
N GLU A 4 -8.08 10.48 13.52
CA GLU A 4 -7.82 9.35 14.41
C GLU A 4 -9.13 8.71 14.91
N GLU A 5 -10.08 9.52 15.39
CA GLU A 5 -11.40 9.04 15.84
C GLU A 5 -12.15 8.35 14.69
N THR A 6 -12.05 8.92 13.49
CA THR A 6 -12.68 8.36 12.29
C THR A 6 -12.08 7.01 11.92
N LEU A 7 -10.74 6.90 11.93
CA LEU A 7 -10.04 5.64 11.65
C LEU A 7 -10.33 4.57 12.72
N ALA A 8 -10.38 4.95 14.00
CA ALA A 8 -10.72 4.04 15.08
C ALA A 8 -12.15 3.50 14.94
N ARG A 9 -13.11 4.38 14.58
CA ARG A 9 -14.49 3.97 14.28
C ARG A 9 -14.54 2.99 13.11
N ILE A 10 -13.87 3.31 12.00
CA ILE A 10 -13.79 2.42 10.82
C ILE A 10 -13.21 1.06 11.20
N ALA A 11 -12.14 1.02 12.01
CA ALA A 11 -11.55 -0.24 12.46
C ALA A 11 -12.53 -1.09 13.26
N LYS A 12 -13.34 -0.47 14.13
CA LYS A 12 -14.38 -1.15 14.89
C LYS A 12 -15.52 -1.67 14.01
N GLU A 13 -15.91 -0.91 12.99
CA GLU A 13 -16.95 -1.35 12.03
C GLU A 13 -16.47 -2.50 11.16
N VAL A 14 -15.23 -2.42 10.67
CA VAL A 14 -14.61 -3.47 9.84
C VAL A 14 -14.44 -4.78 10.61
N SER A 15 -14.11 -4.75 11.90
CA SER A 15 -13.86 -5.97 12.68
C SER A 15 -15.11 -6.86 12.81
N VAL A 16 -16.30 -6.26 12.78
CA VAL A 16 -17.59 -6.97 12.90
C VAL A 16 -18.39 -6.99 11.59
N CYS A 17 -17.86 -6.43 10.50
CA CYS A 17 -18.57 -6.27 9.23
C CYS A 17 -19.02 -7.60 8.63
N THR A 18 -20.26 -7.67 8.11
CA THR A 18 -20.83 -8.83 7.40
C THR A 18 -21.38 -8.47 6.02
N LYS A 19 -20.99 -7.32 5.45
CA LYS A 19 -21.54 -6.78 4.19
C LYS A 19 -21.29 -7.64 2.93
N CYS A 20 -20.39 -8.63 2.97
CA CYS A 20 -20.11 -9.53 1.86
C CYS A 20 -19.65 -10.92 2.36
N ALA A 21 -19.62 -11.91 1.47
CA ALA A 21 -19.28 -13.30 1.80
C ALA A 21 -17.89 -13.50 2.43
N LEU A 22 -16.95 -12.58 2.21
CA LEU A 22 -15.59 -12.66 2.78
C LEU A 22 -15.56 -12.69 4.32
N HIS A 23 -16.64 -12.26 4.99
CA HIS A 23 -16.71 -12.34 6.45
C HIS A 23 -16.77 -13.78 6.97
N GLU A 24 -17.26 -14.72 6.16
CA GLU A 24 -17.47 -16.12 6.56
C GLU A 24 -16.14 -16.89 6.69
N SER A 25 -15.14 -16.51 5.90
CA SER A 25 -13.86 -17.22 5.81
C SER A 25 -12.70 -16.54 6.52
N ARG A 26 -12.87 -15.30 7.01
CA ARG A 26 -11.79 -14.58 7.68
C ARG A 26 -11.62 -15.09 9.12
N ASN A 27 -10.38 -15.10 9.61
CA ASN A 27 -10.13 -15.17 11.04
C ASN A 27 -10.29 -13.77 11.66
N LYS A 28 -9.45 -12.81 11.26
CA LYS A 28 -9.59 -11.39 11.59
C LYS A 28 -9.77 -10.56 10.33
N ALA A 29 -10.56 -9.50 10.44
CA ALA A 29 -10.54 -8.43 9.45
C ALA A 29 -9.29 -7.56 9.64
N VAL A 30 -8.88 -6.89 8.56
CA VAL A 30 -7.68 -6.07 8.48
C VAL A 30 -8.08 -4.68 7.99
N PRO A 31 -8.44 -3.76 8.90
CA PRO A 31 -8.90 -2.43 8.50
C PRO A 31 -7.82 -1.60 7.80
N GLY A 32 -6.56 -1.76 8.23
CA GLY A 32 -5.42 -0.94 7.83
C GLY A 32 -4.67 -0.44 9.06
N GLU A 33 -3.43 -0.01 8.90
CA GLU A 33 -2.60 0.53 9.99
C GLU A 33 -1.75 1.71 9.51
N GLY A 34 -1.42 2.63 10.42
CA GLY A 34 -0.58 3.80 10.16
C GLY A 34 -1.12 5.06 10.84
N PRO A 35 -0.39 6.19 10.75
CA PRO A 35 -0.80 7.43 11.37
C PRO A 35 -1.93 8.11 10.58
N ALA A 36 -2.80 8.84 11.29
CA ALA A 36 -3.95 9.50 10.66
C ALA A 36 -3.56 10.72 9.81
N ASN A 37 -2.34 11.23 9.96
CA ASN A 37 -1.76 12.32 9.18
C ASN A 37 -0.78 11.83 8.09
N ALA A 38 -0.82 10.55 7.72
CA ALA A 38 0.06 9.98 6.71
C ALA A 38 -0.04 10.73 5.37
N GLU A 39 1.10 11.16 4.82
CA GLU A 39 1.13 11.78 3.49
C GLU A 39 1.16 10.75 2.35
N ILE A 40 1.55 9.50 2.66
CA ILE A 40 1.56 8.39 1.72
C ILE A 40 0.58 7.32 2.22
N MET A 41 -0.36 6.93 1.37
CA MET A 41 -1.24 5.79 1.62
C MET A 41 -0.98 4.67 0.62
N PHE A 42 -0.58 3.49 1.09
CA PHE A 42 -0.43 2.29 0.27
C PHE A 42 -1.70 1.46 0.29
N ILE A 43 -2.15 1.01 -0.88
CA ILE A 43 -3.36 0.21 -1.05
C ILE A 43 -3.03 -1.05 -1.84
N GLY A 44 -3.10 -2.21 -1.18
CA GLY A 44 -3.02 -3.52 -1.81
C GLY A 44 -4.39 -4.10 -2.18
N GLU A 45 -4.37 -5.37 -2.58
CA GLU A 45 -5.56 -6.12 -2.99
C GLU A 45 -6.41 -6.56 -1.78
N GLY A 46 -5.84 -7.39 -0.91
CA GLY A 46 -6.56 -8.00 0.20
C GLY A 46 -5.59 -8.64 1.21
N PRO A 47 -6.09 -9.03 2.39
CA PRO A 47 -5.28 -9.76 3.37
C PRO A 47 -4.88 -11.14 2.84
N GLY A 48 -3.62 -11.53 3.08
CA GLY A 48 -3.18 -12.91 2.95
C GLY A 48 -3.41 -13.71 4.24
N PHE A 49 -2.83 -14.91 4.31
CA PHE A 49 -2.97 -15.81 5.46
C PHE A 49 -2.49 -15.14 6.77
N HIS A 50 -1.26 -14.65 6.80
CA HIS A 50 -0.69 -14.07 8.02
C HIS A 50 -1.38 -12.78 8.44
N GLU A 51 -1.84 -11.98 7.47
CA GLU A 51 -2.63 -10.78 7.72
C GLU A 51 -3.97 -11.13 8.38
N GLY A 52 -4.65 -12.17 7.90
CA GLY A 52 -5.89 -12.67 8.48
C GLY A 52 -5.73 -13.21 9.91
N GLU A 53 -4.60 -13.83 10.24
CA GLU A 53 -4.30 -14.32 11.59
C GLU A 53 -3.99 -13.17 12.56
N GLN A 54 -3.31 -12.13 12.08
CA GLN A 54 -2.81 -11.04 12.92
C GLN A 54 -3.76 -9.83 12.98
N GLY A 55 -4.65 -9.67 12.00
CA GLY A 55 -5.47 -8.47 11.87
C GLY A 55 -4.70 -7.25 11.35
N ARG A 56 -3.51 -7.46 10.77
CA ARG A 56 -2.58 -6.39 10.36
C ARG A 56 -2.22 -6.53 8.87
N PRO A 57 -2.12 -5.42 8.12
CA PRO A 57 -1.84 -5.47 6.68
C PRO A 57 -0.36 -5.79 6.42
N PHE A 58 -0.06 -6.49 5.32
CA PHE A 58 1.32 -6.71 4.84
C PHE A 58 2.29 -7.16 5.96
N VAL A 59 2.01 -8.30 6.59
CA VAL A 59 2.87 -8.92 7.63
C VAL A 59 3.50 -10.24 7.18
N GLY A 60 3.05 -10.79 6.04
CA GLY A 60 3.66 -11.94 5.38
C GLY A 60 4.95 -11.60 4.62
N ALA A 61 5.37 -12.50 3.71
CA ALA A 61 6.60 -12.33 2.94
C ALA A 61 6.60 -11.08 2.04
N SER A 62 5.47 -10.79 1.38
CA SER A 62 5.29 -9.55 0.62
C SER A 62 5.39 -8.30 1.49
N GLY A 63 4.92 -8.40 2.74
CA GLY A 63 5.00 -7.33 3.72
C GLY A 63 6.42 -7.03 4.18
N LYS A 64 7.21 -8.08 4.46
CA LYS A 64 8.64 -7.91 4.77
C LYS A 64 9.41 -7.26 3.63
N PHE A 65 9.06 -7.60 2.38
CA PHE A 65 9.67 -6.93 1.24
C PHE A 65 9.18 -5.49 1.08
N LEU A 66 7.89 -5.21 1.36
CA LEU A 66 7.38 -3.84 1.42
C LEU A 66 8.17 -3.00 2.45
N ASP A 67 8.48 -3.54 3.63
CA ASP A 67 9.26 -2.83 4.64
C ASP A 67 10.65 -2.40 4.11
N GLN A 68 11.34 -3.28 3.37
CA GLN A 68 12.61 -2.95 2.70
C GLN A 68 12.46 -1.87 1.62
N LEU A 69 11.33 -1.89 0.91
CA LEU A 69 11.02 -0.90 -0.12
C LEU A 69 10.70 0.47 0.47
N LEU A 70 10.01 0.51 1.61
CA LEU A 70 9.76 1.74 2.37
C LEU A 70 11.08 2.37 2.83
N GLU A 71 11.99 1.57 3.38
CA GLU A 71 13.33 2.03 3.78
C GLU A 71 14.09 2.64 2.59
N GLN A 72 14.00 2.03 1.41
CA GLN A 72 14.58 2.58 0.18
C GLN A 72 13.90 3.89 -0.27
N ALA A 73 12.64 4.08 0.04
CA ALA A 73 11.95 5.36 -0.14
C ALA A 73 12.23 6.36 1.00
N GLY A 74 13.06 6.01 1.98
CA GLY A 74 13.40 6.89 3.11
C GLY A 74 12.27 7.10 4.11
N VAL A 75 11.28 6.19 4.14
CA VAL A 75 10.13 6.19 5.05
C VAL A 75 10.02 4.87 5.78
N THR A 76 9.26 4.83 6.86
CA THR A 76 8.96 3.62 7.63
C THR A 76 7.46 3.37 7.68
N ARG A 77 7.04 2.21 8.20
CA ARG A 77 5.61 1.93 8.46
C ARG A 77 4.95 2.96 9.39
N ALA A 78 5.73 3.63 10.25
CA ALA A 78 5.21 4.66 11.15
C ALA A 78 4.93 5.99 10.43
N ASP A 79 5.45 6.18 9.21
CA ASP A 79 5.29 7.40 8.41
C ASP A 79 4.14 7.30 7.39
N VAL A 80 3.61 6.10 7.16
CA VAL A 80 2.70 5.80 6.05
C VAL A 80 1.47 5.03 6.53
N PHE A 81 0.37 5.15 5.80
CA PHE A 81 -0.83 4.35 6.06
C PHE A 81 -0.93 3.20 5.06
N ILE A 82 -1.12 1.97 5.54
CA ILE A 82 -1.20 0.77 4.71
C ILE A 82 -2.58 0.15 4.85
N ALA A 83 -3.24 -0.09 3.72
CA ALA A 83 -4.54 -0.72 3.64
C ALA A 83 -4.67 -1.64 2.42
N ASN A 84 -5.84 -2.25 2.26
CA ASN A 84 -6.24 -3.01 1.09
C ASN A 84 -7.63 -2.56 0.61
N VAL A 85 -7.97 -2.87 -0.65
CA VAL A 85 -9.32 -2.62 -1.20
C VAL A 85 -10.39 -3.47 -0.53
N VAL A 86 -10.10 -4.74 -0.21
CA VAL A 86 -10.94 -5.53 0.70
C VAL A 86 -10.27 -5.70 2.06
N LYS A 87 -11.09 -5.75 3.13
CA LYS A 87 -10.59 -5.86 4.51
C LYS A 87 -10.59 -7.29 5.05
N CYS A 88 -10.99 -8.26 4.25
CA CYS A 88 -11.12 -9.67 4.64
C CYS A 88 -10.38 -10.55 3.62
N ARG A 89 -9.73 -11.61 4.09
CA ARG A 89 -8.98 -12.54 3.24
C ARG A 89 -9.95 -13.32 2.32
N PRO A 90 -9.78 -13.26 0.99
CA PRO A 90 -10.49 -14.14 0.07
C PRO A 90 -10.09 -15.62 0.26
N PRO A 91 -11.04 -16.57 0.18
CA PRO A 91 -10.75 -18.00 0.23
C PRO A 91 -9.66 -18.40 -0.77
N GLY A 92 -8.64 -19.14 -0.33
CA GLY A 92 -7.54 -19.54 -1.20
C GLY A 92 -6.66 -18.40 -1.72
N ASN A 93 -6.76 -17.18 -1.19
CA ASN A 93 -6.11 -15.98 -1.71
C ASN A 93 -6.43 -15.68 -3.18
N ARG A 94 -7.65 -16.02 -3.63
CA ARG A 94 -8.14 -15.58 -4.94
C ARG A 94 -8.28 -14.05 -4.97
N ASP A 95 -8.35 -13.50 -6.17
CA ASP A 95 -8.81 -12.13 -6.36
C ASP A 95 -10.19 -11.90 -5.71
N PRO A 96 -10.44 -10.72 -5.12
CA PRO A 96 -11.77 -10.31 -4.70
C PRO A 96 -12.73 -10.18 -5.89
N GLN A 97 -14.00 -10.52 -5.68
CA GLN A 97 -15.07 -10.34 -6.66
C GLN A 97 -15.56 -8.88 -6.69
N ALA A 98 -16.26 -8.50 -7.75
CA ALA A 98 -16.75 -7.13 -7.94
C ALA A 98 -17.69 -6.70 -6.79
N GLU A 99 -18.53 -7.60 -6.31
CA GLU A 99 -19.47 -7.37 -5.21
C GLU A 99 -18.74 -7.20 -3.88
N GLU A 100 -17.63 -7.92 -3.69
CA GLU A 100 -16.78 -7.83 -2.50
C GLU A 100 -16.01 -6.51 -2.46
N LEU A 101 -15.51 -6.07 -3.62
CA LEU A 101 -14.89 -4.76 -3.80
C LEU A 101 -15.90 -3.64 -3.50
N ALA A 102 -17.08 -3.71 -4.10
CA ALA A 102 -18.14 -2.72 -3.89
C ALA A 102 -18.58 -2.64 -2.42
N ALA A 103 -18.76 -3.79 -1.75
CA ALA A 103 -19.19 -3.83 -0.35
C ALA A 103 -18.15 -3.27 0.65
N CYS A 104 -16.86 -3.30 0.29
CA CYS A 104 -15.78 -2.79 1.13
C CYS A 104 -15.39 -1.33 0.82
N ASP A 105 -15.89 -0.78 -0.30
CA ASP A 105 -15.39 0.48 -0.85
C ASP A 105 -15.56 1.67 0.09
N ASP A 106 -16.73 1.74 0.76
CA ASP A 106 -17.06 2.79 1.72
C ASP A 106 -16.00 2.94 2.82
N TYR A 107 -15.43 1.82 3.29
CA TYR A 107 -14.41 1.85 4.33
C TYR A 107 -13.11 2.47 3.82
N LEU A 108 -12.67 2.07 2.63
CA LEU A 108 -11.44 2.59 2.04
C LEU A 108 -11.60 4.08 1.68
N GLU A 109 -12.73 4.45 1.10
CA GLU A 109 -13.02 5.84 0.75
C GLU A 109 -13.08 6.72 2.01
N ALA A 110 -13.75 6.26 3.08
CA ALA A 110 -13.77 6.98 4.35
C ALA A 110 -12.37 7.12 4.98
N GLN A 111 -11.49 6.11 4.86
CA GLN A 111 -10.10 6.20 5.29
C GLN A 111 -9.33 7.26 4.50
N ILE A 112 -9.47 7.27 3.17
CA ILE A 112 -8.81 8.27 2.31
C ILE A 112 -9.29 9.68 2.65
N GLN A 113 -10.58 9.88 2.90
CA GLN A 113 -11.15 11.19 3.25
C GLN A 113 -10.73 11.66 4.65
N ALA A 114 -10.54 10.74 5.59
CA ALA A 114 -10.04 11.07 6.93
C ALA A 114 -8.56 11.49 6.88
N ILE A 115 -7.73 10.73 6.15
CA ILE A 115 -6.27 10.92 6.11
C ILE A 115 -5.87 12.07 5.17
N LYS A 116 -6.57 12.23 4.05
CA LYS A 116 -6.24 13.18 2.97
C LYS A 116 -4.75 13.10 2.57
N PRO A 117 -4.27 11.91 2.17
CA PRO A 117 -2.86 11.72 1.84
C PRO A 117 -2.44 12.62 0.66
N SER A 118 -1.16 12.99 0.60
CA SER A 118 -0.59 13.71 -0.53
C SER A 118 -0.57 12.81 -1.77
N ILE A 119 -0.25 11.53 -1.59
CA ILE A 119 -0.23 10.52 -2.65
C ILE A 119 -0.84 9.20 -2.18
N ILE A 120 -1.47 8.47 -3.11
CA ILE A 120 -1.97 7.12 -2.93
C ILE A 120 -1.17 6.18 -3.83
N VAL A 121 -0.55 5.15 -3.27
CA VAL A 121 0.22 4.15 -4.02
C VAL A 121 -0.58 2.86 -4.12
N MET A 122 -0.95 2.45 -5.33
CA MET A 122 -1.70 1.21 -5.56
C MET A 122 -0.73 0.08 -5.87
N LEU A 123 -0.65 -0.90 -4.97
CA LEU A 123 0.20 -2.07 -5.10
C LEU A 123 -0.53 -3.17 -5.86
N GLY A 124 -0.30 -3.25 -7.16
CA GLY A 124 -0.87 -4.28 -8.03
C GLY A 124 -2.12 -3.85 -8.80
N ARG A 125 -2.57 -4.73 -9.71
CA ARG A 125 -3.63 -4.43 -10.68
C ARG A 125 -5.01 -4.23 -10.05
N VAL A 126 -5.34 -4.94 -8.97
CA VAL A 126 -6.68 -4.88 -8.37
C VAL A 126 -6.91 -3.54 -7.68
N SER A 127 -5.97 -3.10 -6.85
CA SER A 127 -6.06 -1.77 -6.22
C SER A 127 -5.91 -0.65 -7.25
N MET A 128 -5.06 -0.82 -8.27
CA MET A 128 -4.96 0.13 -9.38
C MET A 128 -6.30 0.29 -10.10
N GLY A 129 -7.01 -0.80 -10.37
CA GLY A 129 -8.28 -0.79 -11.11
C GLY A 129 -9.37 0.07 -10.47
N LYS A 130 -9.34 0.29 -9.15
CA LYS A 130 -10.24 1.21 -8.45
C LYS A 130 -10.06 2.67 -8.90
N PHE A 131 -8.84 3.09 -9.19
CA PHE A 131 -8.50 4.49 -9.48
C PHE A 131 -8.22 4.74 -10.96
N VAL A 132 -7.68 3.73 -11.64
CA VAL A 132 -7.23 3.81 -13.04
C VAL A 132 -7.73 2.56 -13.79
N PRO A 133 -9.04 2.45 -14.06
CA PRO A 133 -9.61 1.29 -14.72
C PRO A 133 -9.16 1.18 -16.18
N GLY A 134 -9.09 -0.05 -16.71
CA GLY A 134 -8.83 -0.32 -18.13
C GLY A 134 -7.36 -0.22 -18.58
N VAL A 135 -6.42 -0.03 -17.64
CA VAL A 135 -4.99 0.13 -17.94
C VAL A 135 -4.19 -1.07 -17.43
N LYS A 136 -3.07 -1.42 -18.08
CA LYS A 136 -2.17 -2.49 -17.62
C LYS A 136 -1.10 -1.93 -16.69
N ILE A 137 -0.88 -2.58 -15.54
CA ILE A 137 0.14 -2.17 -14.56
C ILE A 137 1.55 -2.08 -15.17
N THR A 138 1.87 -2.96 -16.12
CA THR A 138 3.16 -2.98 -16.83
C THR A 138 3.44 -1.73 -17.65
N GLU A 139 2.41 -0.96 -18.03
CA GLU A 139 2.55 0.24 -18.87
C GLU A 139 2.66 1.51 -18.02
N VAL A 140 2.20 1.46 -16.76
CA VAL A 140 1.96 2.67 -15.95
C VAL A 140 2.56 2.63 -14.54
N HIS A 141 3.26 1.55 -14.18
CA HIS A 141 3.93 1.48 -12.88
C HIS A 141 4.94 2.62 -12.72
N GLY A 142 5.07 3.13 -11.49
CA GLY A 142 6.00 4.21 -11.14
C GLY A 142 5.61 5.59 -11.67
N GLN A 143 4.51 5.73 -12.42
CA GLN A 143 4.08 7.00 -13.00
C GLN A 143 2.96 7.63 -12.17
N MET A 144 3.23 8.78 -11.56
CA MET A 144 2.22 9.54 -10.84
C MET A 144 1.17 10.12 -11.80
N ARG A 145 -0.10 10.03 -11.40
CA ARG A 145 -1.26 10.50 -12.15
C ARG A 145 -2.18 11.29 -11.24
N LYS A 146 -2.89 12.26 -11.80
CA LYS A 146 -3.96 12.98 -11.10
C LYS A 146 -5.31 12.36 -11.46
N VAL A 147 -6.07 11.90 -10.47
CA VAL A 147 -7.42 11.34 -10.60
C VAL A 147 -8.35 12.13 -9.68
N GLY A 148 -9.20 12.98 -10.26
CA GLY A 148 -9.91 14.00 -9.50
C GLY A 148 -8.92 14.89 -8.75
N GLU A 149 -9.08 15.02 -7.44
CA GLU A 149 -8.16 15.78 -6.57
C GLU A 149 -7.01 14.93 -5.99
N ARG A 150 -6.89 13.67 -6.40
CA ARG A 150 -5.93 12.72 -5.81
C ARG A 150 -4.74 12.52 -6.73
N PHE A 151 -3.54 12.52 -6.15
CA PHE A 151 -2.35 11.99 -6.80
C PHE A 151 -2.25 10.50 -6.51
N VAL A 152 -2.17 9.69 -7.56
CA VAL A 152 -2.15 8.23 -7.49
C VAL A 152 -0.95 7.68 -8.25
N ILE A 153 -0.33 6.62 -7.73
CA ILE A 153 0.87 6.01 -8.31
C ILE A 153 0.67 4.50 -8.34
N PRO A 154 0.39 3.90 -9.52
CA PRO A 154 0.41 2.46 -9.67
C PRO A 154 1.82 1.94 -9.46
N MET A 155 1.99 0.85 -8.70
CA MET A 155 3.24 0.13 -8.56
C MET A 155 2.97 -1.37 -8.59
N PHE A 156 3.95 -2.17 -8.97
CA PHE A 156 3.79 -3.62 -8.87
C PHE A 156 3.58 -4.05 -7.40
N HIS A 157 2.76 -5.06 -7.19
CA HIS A 157 2.59 -5.62 -5.86
C HIS A 157 3.91 -6.27 -5.39
N PRO A 158 4.36 -6.11 -4.13
CA PRO A 158 5.62 -6.68 -3.65
C PRO A 158 5.73 -8.21 -3.85
N ALA A 159 4.61 -8.93 -3.77
CA ALA A 159 4.57 -10.37 -4.05
C ALA A 159 5.00 -10.73 -5.49
N ALA A 160 4.86 -9.82 -6.46
CA ALA A 160 5.26 -10.06 -7.85
C ALA A 160 6.75 -10.36 -7.97
N ALA A 161 7.61 -9.70 -7.18
CA ALA A 161 9.05 -9.98 -7.15
C ALA A 161 9.40 -11.36 -6.55
N LEU A 162 8.52 -11.91 -5.70
CA LEU A 162 8.72 -13.24 -5.10
C LEU A 162 8.46 -14.36 -6.10
N HIS A 163 7.57 -14.14 -7.06
CA HIS A 163 7.22 -15.10 -8.11
C HIS A 163 7.97 -14.84 -9.43
N GLN A 164 8.31 -13.59 -9.70
CA GLN A 164 8.99 -13.13 -10.91
C GLN A 164 10.17 -12.22 -10.52
N PRO A 165 11.34 -12.81 -10.19
CA PRO A 165 12.51 -12.05 -9.73
C PRO A 165 12.96 -10.94 -10.69
N ALA A 166 12.67 -11.09 -12.00
CA ALA A 166 12.96 -10.09 -13.02
C ALA A 166 12.25 -8.74 -12.82
N LEU A 167 11.15 -8.69 -12.06
CA LEU A 167 10.44 -7.44 -11.74
C LEU A 167 11.08 -6.66 -10.59
N LYS A 168 11.98 -7.29 -9.82
CA LYS A 168 12.58 -6.68 -8.63
C LYS A 168 13.30 -5.35 -8.93
N PRO A 169 14.11 -5.22 -10.00
CA PRO A 169 14.77 -3.94 -10.31
C PRO A 169 13.78 -2.80 -10.57
N SER A 170 12.70 -3.06 -11.30
CA SER A 170 11.65 -2.05 -11.56
C SER A 170 10.95 -1.61 -10.28
N ILE A 171 10.62 -2.56 -9.39
CA ILE A 171 10.01 -2.26 -8.09
C ILE A 171 10.95 -1.40 -7.23
N LEU A 172 12.24 -1.74 -7.17
CA LEU A 172 13.23 -0.96 -6.42
C LEU A 172 13.37 0.46 -7.00
N ALA A 173 13.29 0.62 -8.33
CA ALA A 173 13.36 1.92 -8.99
C ALA A 173 12.12 2.78 -8.70
N ASP A 174 10.92 2.19 -8.74
CA ASP A 174 9.67 2.89 -8.43
C ASP A 174 9.69 3.46 -7.01
N PHE A 175 10.08 2.66 -6.01
CA PHE A 175 10.18 3.11 -4.62
C PHE A 175 11.31 4.13 -4.41
N ALA A 176 12.43 4.00 -5.12
CA ALA A 176 13.48 5.00 -5.08
C ALA A 176 13.05 6.38 -5.64
N ASN A 177 12.06 6.43 -6.53
CA ASN A 177 11.51 7.67 -7.09
C ASN A 177 10.37 8.27 -6.25
N LEU A 178 9.78 7.49 -5.35
CA LEU A 178 8.63 7.89 -4.52
C LEU A 178 8.83 9.22 -3.75
N PRO A 179 10.01 9.53 -3.16
CA PRO A 179 10.22 10.80 -2.46
C PRO A 179 10.07 12.03 -3.36
N ASP A 180 10.53 11.93 -4.61
CA ASP A 180 10.50 13.02 -5.56
C ASP A 180 9.05 13.28 -6.02
N GLN A 181 8.29 12.22 -6.26
CA GLN A 181 6.86 12.29 -6.57
C GLN A 181 6.02 12.82 -5.41
N LEU A 182 6.36 12.45 -4.16
CA LEU A 182 5.73 13.01 -2.97
C LEU A 182 5.96 14.52 -2.88
N ASN A 183 7.16 14.99 -3.18
CA ASN A 183 7.47 16.43 -3.17
C ASN A 183 6.78 17.18 -4.30
N GLU A 184 6.62 16.59 -5.47
CA GLU A 184 5.81 17.14 -6.55
C GLU A 184 4.34 17.28 -6.13
N ALA A 185 3.75 16.23 -5.52
CA ALA A 185 2.39 16.28 -5.00
C ALA A 185 2.24 17.32 -3.88
N ARG A 186 3.18 17.40 -2.93
CA ARG A 186 3.20 18.42 -1.88
C ARG A 186 3.18 19.82 -2.46
N LYS A 187 4.04 20.10 -3.44
CA LYS A 187 4.08 21.40 -4.15
C LYS A 187 2.74 21.73 -4.78
N ALA A 188 2.13 20.78 -5.49
CA ALA A 188 0.83 20.97 -6.13
C ALA A 188 -0.31 21.18 -5.13
N LEU A 189 -0.20 20.62 -3.92
CA LEU A 189 -1.16 20.77 -2.83
C LEU A 189 -0.87 21.96 -1.90
N GLY A 190 0.17 22.75 -2.17
CA GLY A 190 0.60 23.85 -1.28
C GLY A 190 1.14 23.40 0.07
N ARG A 191 1.59 22.14 0.19
CA ARG A 191 2.18 21.56 1.40
C ARG A 191 3.69 21.82 1.44
N LYS A 192 4.27 21.78 2.64
CA LYS A 192 5.71 21.96 2.84
C LYS A 192 6.49 20.83 2.16
N ILE A 193 7.45 21.19 1.31
CA ILE A 193 8.39 20.25 0.69
C ILE A 193 9.41 19.81 1.73
N VAL A 194 9.75 18.51 1.76
CA VAL A 194 10.75 17.97 2.67
C VAL A 194 11.94 17.50 1.84
N GLU A 195 13.15 17.93 2.22
CA GLU A 195 14.37 17.46 1.58
C GLU A 195 14.54 15.95 1.79
N ARG A 196 15.03 15.29 0.76
CA ARG A 196 15.25 13.85 0.78
C ARG A 196 16.29 13.51 1.85
N LYS A 197 15.92 12.66 2.82
CA LYS A 197 16.93 12.07 3.70
C LYS A 197 17.93 11.29 2.82
N PRO A 198 19.24 11.41 3.04
CA PRO A 198 20.22 10.58 2.34
C PRO A 198 19.86 9.12 2.54
N LEU A 199 19.90 8.34 1.46
CA LEU A 199 19.77 6.89 1.57
C LEU A 199 20.89 6.39 2.49
N PRO A 200 20.62 5.42 3.39
CA PRO A 200 21.70 4.74 4.08
C PRO A 200 22.67 4.14 3.05
N PRO A 201 23.99 4.17 3.31
CA PRO A 201 24.96 3.60 2.39
C PRO A 201 24.61 2.14 2.11
N LYS A 202 24.74 1.72 0.85
CA LYS A 202 24.52 0.32 0.48
C LYS A 202 25.44 -0.56 1.34
N PRO A 203 24.95 -1.69 1.89
CA PRO A 203 25.83 -2.64 2.56
C PRO A 203 26.94 -3.05 1.60
N GLU A 204 28.19 -2.96 2.05
CA GLU A 204 29.35 -3.41 1.28
C GLU A 204 29.16 -4.88 0.93
N LYS A 205 29.43 -5.22 -0.34
CA LYS A 205 29.48 -6.63 -0.74
C LYS A 205 30.54 -7.31 0.13
N PRO A 206 30.26 -8.48 0.74
CA PRO A 206 31.29 -9.22 1.46
C PRO A 206 32.48 -9.42 0.51
N GLN A 207 33.63 -8.87 0.87
CA GLN A 207 34.87 -9.20 0.18
C GLN A 207 35.10 -10.69 0.44
N GLN A 208 34.95 -11.50 -0.62
CA GLN A 208 35.36 -12.88 -0.58
C GLN A 208 36.88 -12.87 -0.37
N LEU A 209 37.33 -13.16 0.85
CA LEU A 209 38.75 -13.40 1.12
C LEU A 209 39.16 -14.58 0.24
N SER A 210 39.89 -14.31 -0.84
CA SER A 210 40.50 -15.39 -1.62
C SER A 210 41.53 -16.04 -0.70
N MET A 211 41.24 -17.25 -0.25
CA MET A 211 42.24 -18.11 0.37
C MET A 211 43.18 -18.58 -0.74
N PHE A 212 44.27 -17.85 -0.92
CA PHE A 212 45.54 -18.38 -1.39
C PHE A 212 46.47 -18.48 -0.18
#